data_AF-A0A952PQU4-F1
#
_entry.id   AF-A0A952PQU4-F1
#
_cell.length_a   1.000
_cell.length_b   1.000
_cell.length_c   1.000
_cell.angle_alpha   90.00
_cell.angle_beta   90.00
_cell.angle_gamma   90.00
#
_symmetry.space_group_name_H-M   'P 1'
#
loop_
_entity.id
_entity.type
_entity.pdbx_description
1 polymer ?
#
loop_
_entity_poly.entity_id
_entity_poly.type
_entity_poly.pdbx_seq_one_letter_code
_entity_poly.pdbx_strand_id
1 'polypeptide(L)' 'MSEKVIKEAIENEKMACPKCKQPIRKYEKYAETIDAVRDGFNIQEIDSHASRVTLLCGNGDCNWKDRTEYWEDMID' A
#
# COMPACT_ATOMS: atom_id res chain seq x y z
N MET A 1 -4.76 -3.43 6.80
CA MET A 1 -5.40 -2.33 6.01
C MET A 1 -5.93 -2.88 4.69
N SER A 2 -6.65 -2.09 3.89
CA SER A 2 -7.29 -2.54 2.62
C SER A 2 -6.80 -1.73 1.42
N GLU A 3 -6.90 -2.29 0.21
CA GLU A 3 -6.53 -1.62 -1.06
C GLU A 3 -7.20 -0.25 -1.22
N LYS A 4 -8.40 -0.09 -0.66
CA LYS A 4 -9.14 1.17 -0.70
C LYS A 4 -8.37 2.32 -0.04
N VAL A 5 -7.66 2.06 1.06
CA VAL A 5 -6.90 3.09 1.80
C VAL A 5 -5.75 3.64 0.95
N ILE A 6 -5.02 2.76 0.25
CA ILE A 6 -3.93 3.20 -0.62
C ILE A 6 -4.44 3.96 -1.85
N LYS A 7 -5.59 3.56 -2.41
CA LYS A 7 -6.26 4.34 -3.46
C LYS A 7 -6.62 5.73 -2.96
N GLU A 8 -7.31 5.81 -1.82
CA GLU A 8 -7.70 7.09 -1.23
C GLU A 8 -6.49 7.95 -0.89
N ALA A 9 -5.41 7.37 -0.37
CA ALA A 9 -4.17 8.12 -0.07
C ALA A 9 -3.48 8.66 -1.34
N ILE A 10 -3.52 7.94 -2.46
CA ILE A 10 -3.02 8.42 -3.75
C ILE A 10 -3.92 9.53 -4.30
N GLU A 11 -5.24 9.35 -4.26
CA GLU A 11 -6.21 10.33 -4.77
C GLU A 11 -6.20 11.63 -3.96
N ASN A 12 -5.99 11.53 -2.64
CA ASN A 12 -5.86 12.67 -1.74
C ASN A 12 -4.43 13.21 -1.64
N GLU A 13 -3.50 12.72 -2.46
CA GLU A 13 -2.11 13.19 -2.51
C GLU A 13 -1.36 13.12 -1.16
N LYS A 14 -1.80 12.21 -0.27
CA LYS A 14 -1.28 12.02 1.10
C LYS A 14 0.06 11.29 1.17
N MET A 15 0.52 10.73 0.06
CA MET A 15 1.81 10.04 -0.02
C MET A 15 2.78 10.81 -0.90
N ALA A 16 3.90 11.26 -0.33
CA ALA A 16 4.94 11.98 -1.06
C ALA A 16 6.04 11.03 -1.55
N CYS A 17 6.47 11.19 -2.81
CA CYS A 17 7.60 10.44 -3.33
C CYS A 17 8.90 10.95 -2.68
N PRO A 18 9.73 10.09 -2.06
CA PRO A 18 10.96 10.51 -1.42
C PRO A 18 12.01 11.05 -2.41
N LYS A 19 11.91 10.71 -3.71
CA LYS A 19 12.84 11.18 -4.74
C LYS A 19 12.55 12.58 -5.26
N CYS A 20 11.33 12.84 -5.68
CA CYS A 20 10.95 14.13 -6.28
C CYS A 20 10.12 15.03 -5.35
N LYS A 21 9.75 14.53 -4.16
CA LYS A 21 8.86 15.18 -3.19
C LYS A 21 7.46 15.54 -3.73
N GLN A 22 7.10 15.00 -4.88
CA GLN A 22 5.75 15.15 -5.45
C GLN A 22 4.86 13.98 -5.02
N PRO A 23 3.53 14.15 -5.03
CA PRO A 23 2.61 13.10 -4.60
C PRO A 23 2.69 11.86 -5.49
N ILE A 24 2.69 10.69 -4.89
CA ILE A 24 2.66 9.39 -5.57
C ILE A 24 1.31 9.24 -6.26
N ARG A 25 1.32 8.98 -7.57
CA ARG A 25 0.09 8.90 -8.38
C ARG A 25 -0.31 7.49 -8.77
N LYS A 26 0.56 6.51 -8.56
CA LYS A 26 0.34 5.14 -9.05
C LYS A 26 0.81 4.10 -8.04
N TYR A 27 0.16 2.95 -8.09
CA TYR A 27 0.63 1.72 -7.45
C TYR A 27 0.40 0.57 -8.44
N GLU A 28 1.27 -0.45 -8.42
CA GLU A 28 1.17 -1.59 -9.35
C GLU A 28 0.50 -2.80 -8.72
N LYS A 29 0.99 -3.21 -7.55
CA LYS A 29 0.58 -4.45 -6.90
C LYS A 29 0.30 -4.15 -5.45
N TYR A 30 -0.91 -4.48 -5.02
CA TYR A 30 -1.28 -4.60 -3.62
C TYR A 30 -1.48 -6.08 -3.32
N ALA A 31 -0.83 -6.56 -2.26
CA ALA A 31 -0.93 -7.93 -1.80
C ALA A 31 -1.16 -7.91 -0.29
N GLU A 32 -2.31 -8.39 0.13
CA GLU A 32 -2.60 -8.59 1.55
C GLU A 32 -1.84 -9.82 2.02
N THR A 33 -1.04 -9.66 3.08
CA THR A 33 -0.42 -10.80 3.74
C THR A 33 -1.48 -11.32 4.71
N ILE A 34 -2.24 -12.29 4.22
CA ILE A 34 -3.23 -13.00 5.01
C ILE A 34 -2.49 -14.19 5.62
N ASP A 35 -2.23 -14.16 6.93
CA ASP A 35 -1.81 -15.36 7.65
C ASP A 35 -3.02 -16.30 7.66
N ALA A 36 -3.05 -17.23 6.70
CA ALA A 36 -4.15 -18.14 6.52
C ALA A 36 -4.20 -19.13 7.68
N VAL A 37 -5.10 -18.91 8.62
CA VAL A 37 -5.40 -19.93 9.63
C VAL A 37 -6.44 -20.89 9.05
N ARG A 38 -6.02 -22.14 8.87
CA ARG A 38 -6.91 -23.25 8.53
C ARG A 38 -7.21 -24.00 9.83
N ASP A 39 -8.39 -23.80 10.38
CA ASP A 39 -9.02 -24.88 11.15
C ASP A 39 -10.54 -24.79 11.06
N GLY A 40 -11.17 -25.95 10.84
CA GLY A 40 -12.60 -26.06 10.61
C GLY A 40 -13.37 -25.71 11.87
N PHE A 41 -14.53 -25.08 11.70
CA PHE A 41 -15.43 -24.61 12.77
C PHE A 41 -14.96 -23.36 13.53
N ASN A 42 -15.70 -22.27 13.27
CA ASN A 42 -15.72 -20.97 13.97
C ASN A 42 -14.88 -19.87 13.34
N ILE A 43 -15.52 -18.70 13.34
CA ILE A 43 -15.14 -17.43 12.75
C ILE A 43 -13.69 -17.11 13.09
N GLN A 44 -12.88 -16.84 12.07
CA GLN A 44 -11.53 -16.35 12.26
C GLN A 44 -11.50 -14.91 11.80
N GLU A 45 -11.39 -14.01 12.78
CA GLU A 45 -11.08 -12.62 12.53
C GLU A 45 -9.75 -12.58 11.78
N ILE A 46 -9.84 -12.19 10.50
CA ILE A 46 -8.70 -12.08 9.60
C ILE A 46 -7.97 -10.82 10.03
N ASP A 47 -7.03 -10.98 10.95
CA ASP A 47 -6.16 -9.89 11.35
C ASP A 47 -5.04 -9.77 10.29
N SER A 48 -5.38 -9.14 9.16
CA SER A 48 -4.45 -8.78 8.09
C SER A 48 -3.49 -7.69 8.61
N HIS A 49 -2.53 -8.08 9.44
CA HIS A 49 -1.57 -7.17 10.09
C HIS A 49 -0.56 -6.55 9.13
N ALA A 50 -0.33 -7.15 7.95
CA ALA A 50 0.65 -6.63 7.00
C ALA A 50 0.10 -6.64 5.58
N SER A 51 0.23 -5.51 4.88
CA SER A 51 -0.15 -5.39 3.47
C SER A 51 1.05 -4.90 2.68
N ARG A 52 1.42 -5.60 1.61
CA ARG A 52 2.59 -5.26 0.79
C ARG A 52 2.16 -4.60 -0.49
N VAL A 53 2.65 -3.40 -0.74
CA VAL A 53 2.33 -2.65 -1.94
C VAL A 53 3.58 -2.27 -2.72
N THR A 54 3.43 -2.13 -4.03
CA THR A 54 4.46 -1.55 -4.90
C THR A 54 4.00 -0.16 -5.34
N LEU A 55 4.58 0.88 -4.75
CA LEU A 55 4.31 2.28 -5.05
C LEU A 55 5.14 2.74 -6.24
N LEU A 56 4.53 3.57 -7.08
CA LEU A 56 5.18 4.22 -8.22
C LEU A 56 4.87 5.71 -8.21
N CYS A 57 5.91 6.54 -8.23
CA CYS A 57 5.71 7.99 -8.22
C CYS A 57 4.80 8.45 -9.37
N GLY A 58 5.12 8.04 -10.60
CA GLY A 58 4.30 8.34 -11.78
C GLY A 58 4.32 9.81 -12.22
N ASN A 59 5.20 10.64 -11.65
CA ASN A 59 5.38 12.03 -12.05
C ASN A 59 6.52 12.18 -13.04
N GLY A 60 6.20 12.48 -14.31
CA GLY A 60 7.18 12.82 -15.35
C GLY A 60 8.39 11.89 -15.40
N ASP A 61 9.58 12.46 -15.22
CA ASP A 61 10.88 11.76 -15.19
C ASP A 61 11.16 10.96 -13.90
N CYS A 62 10.29 11.05 -12.89
CA CYS A 62 10.49 10.32 -11.63
C CYS A 62 9.98 8.88 -11.74
N ASN A 63 10.89 7.99 -12.14
CA ASN A 63 10.68 6.53 -12.17
C ASN A 63 10.93 5.85 -10.81
N TRP A 64 10.65 6.55 -9.71
CA TRP A 64 10.77 5.92 -8.39
C TRP A 64 9.70 4.84 -8.23
N LYS A 65 10.16 3.64 -7.91
CA LYS A 65 9.36 2.45 -7.66
C LYS A 65 9.90 1.79 -6.41
N ASP A 66 9.04 1.59 -5.43
CA ASP A 66 9.42 0.96 -4.17
C ASP A 66 8.38 -0.06 -3.74
N ARG A 67 8.87 -1.20 -3.25
CA ARG A 67 8.02 -2.27 -2.73
C ARG A 67 8.19 -2.29 -1.23
N THR A 68 7.15 -1.83 -0.53
CA THR A 68 7.15 -1.71 0.92
C THR A 68 5.89 -2.32 1.52
N GLU A 69 6.06 -2.88 2.70
CA GLU A 69 4.98 -3.30 3.60
C GLU A 69 4.61 -2.19 4.60
N TYR A 70 5.44 -1.15 4.70
CA TYR A 70 5.26 0.01 5.59
C TYR A 70 4.76 1.24 4.82
N TRP A 71 4.03 1.05 3.72
CA TRP A 71 3.46 2.17 2.93
C TRP A 71 2.47 3.00 3.75
N GLU A 72 1.88 2.40 4.77
CA GLU A 72 0.96 3.05 5.70
C GLU A 72 1.64 4.19 6.47
N ASP A 73 2.92 4.02 6.82
CA ASP A 73 3.75 5.05 7.48
C ASP A 73 4.11 6.21 6.53
N MET A 74 3.90 6.02 5.22
CA MET A 74 4.15 7.04 4.20
C MET A 74 2.92 7.92 3.93
N ILE A 75 1.79 7.64 4.57
CA ILE A 75 0.55 8.41 4.47
C ILE A 75 0.53 9.46 5.57
N ASP A 76 0.51 10.75 5.19
CA ASP A 76 0.32 11.88 6.10
C ASP A 76 -1.16 12.12 6.45
#